data_AF-D3AN92-F1
#
_entry.id   AF-D3AN92-F1
#
_cell.length_a   1.000
_cell.length_b   1.000
_cell.length_c   1.000
_cell.angle_alpha   90.00
_cell.angle_beta   90.00
_cell.angle_gamma   90.00
#
_symmetry.space_group_name_H-M   'P 1'
#
loop_
_entity.id
_entity.type
_entity.pdbx_description
1 polymer ?
#
loop_
_entity_poly.entity_id
_entity_poly.type
_entity_poly.pdbx_seq_one_letter_code
_entity_poly.pdbx_strand_id
1 'polypeptide(L)'
;MIRTSKVSSYCSVCGKEISLKGNDLNQIFIHPLHALKHEIHLWRTHRRRMLKVSDLLKCLIQVAIGFLLRIVMIILWIVTFPFWAIHEFCA
;
A
#
# COMPACT_ATOMS: atom_id res chain seq x y z
N MET A 1 10.41 -1.36 -16.96
CA MET A 1 9.45 -0.26 -16.69
C MET A 1 8.34 -0.83 -15.80
N ILE A 2 8.40 -0.59 -14.48
CA ILE A 2 7.42 -1.14 -13.53
C ILE A 2 6.09 -0.43 -13.79
N ARG A 3 5.06 -1.16 -14.27
CA ARG A 3 3.71 -0.62 -14.44
C ARG A 3 3.19 -0.25 -13.05
N THR A 4 3.15 1.04 -12.74
CA THR A 4 2.52 1.53 -11.52
C THR A 4 1.02 1.26 -11.59
N SER A 5 0.52 0.37 -10.74
CA SER A 5 -0.91 0.07 -10.66
C SER A 5 -1.66 1.33 -10.21
N LYS A 6 -2.68 1.78 -10.95
CA LYS A 6 -3.61 2.81 -10.49
C LYS A 6 -4.90 2.09 -10.06
N VAL A 7 -5.36 2.37 -8.85
CA VAL A 7 -6.67 1.91 -8.36
C VAL A 7 -7.57 3.13 -8.20
N SER A 8 -8.76 3.10 -8.80
CA SER A 8 -9.76 4.15 -8.63
C SER A 8 -11.15 3.56 -8.46
N SER A 9 -11.97 4.23 -7.67
CA SER A 9 -13.40 3.94 -7.51
C SER A 9 -14.18 5.25 -7.36
N TYR A 10 -15.49 5.20 -7.57
CA TYR A 10 -16.37 6.33 -7.32
C TYR A 10 -17.11 6.14 -6.01
N CYS A 11 -17.28 7.22 -5.24
CA CYS A 11 -18.10 7.21 -4.04
C CYS A 11 -19.58 7.04 -4.41
N SER A 12 -20.26 6.05 -3.82
CA SER A 12 -21.68 5.79 -4.11
C SER A 12 -22.64 6.89 -3.61
N VAL A 13 -22.17 7.81 -2.76
CA VAL A 13 -23.01 8.87 -2.18
C VAL A 13 -22.88 10.19 -2.95
N CYS A 14 -21.67 10.59 -3.31
CA CYS A 14 -21.42 11.87 -3.99
C CYS A 14 -20.86 11.75 -5.42
N GLY A 15 -20.59 10.54 -5.90
CA GLY A 15 -20.00 10.32 -7.23
C GLY A 15 -18.55 10.79 -7.37
N LYS A 16 -17.90 11.21 -6.29
CA LYS A 16 -16.50 11.68 -6.33
C LYS A 16 -15.54 10.52 -6.64
N GLU A 17 -14.63 10.72 -7.58
CA GLU A 17 -13.56 9.75 -7.86
C GLU A 17 -12.54 9.74 -6.70
N ILE A 18 -12.27 8.55 -6.18
CA ILE A 18 -11.24 8.27 -5.20
C ILE A 18 -10.20 7.39 -5.88
N SER A 19 -9.13 8.04 -6.33
CA SER A 19 -8.00 7.38 -6.98
C SER A 19 -6.78 7.33 -6.08
N LEU A 20 -5.99 6.27 -6.25
CA LEU A 20 -4.72 6.03 -5.60
C LEU A 20 -3.73 5.52 -6.65
N LYS A 21 -2.58 6.18 -6.75
CA LYS A 21 -1.51 5.77 -7.64
C LYS A 21 -0.51 4.92 -6.87
N GLY A 22 -0.21 3.75 -7.42
CA GLY A 22 0.84 2.87 -6.94
C GLY A 22 2.21 3.48 -7.17
N ASN A 23 3.08 3.33 -6.18
CA ASN A 23 4.52 3.53 -6.25
C ASN A 23 5.22 2.32 -5.63
N ASP A 24 6.55 2.25 -5.72
CA ASP A 24 7.29 1.09 -5.23
C ASP A 24 7.04 0.79 -3.73
N LEU A 25 6.69 1.82 -2.95
CA LEU A 25 6.44 1.68 -1.51
C LEU A 25 5.05 1.10 -1.20
N ASN A 26 4.01 1.53 -1.91
CA ASN A 26 2.63 1.19 -1.57
C ASN A 26 2.02 0.12 -2.47
N GLN A 27 2.69 -0.31 -3.55
CA GLN A 27 2.13 -1.23 -4.54
C GLN A 27 1.70 -2.58 -3.93
N ILE A 28 2.42 -3.06 -2.91
CA ILE A 28 2.12 -4.33 -2.22
C ILE A 28 0.80 -4.26 -1.44
N PHE A 29 0.42 -3.08 -0.95
CA PHE A 29 -0.77 -2.87 -0.11
C PHE A 29 -1.69 -1.78 -0.69
N ILE A 30 -1.69 -1.61 -2.01
CA ILE A 30 -2.43 -0.54 -2.69
C ILE A 30 -3.96 -0.70 -2.52
N HIS A 31 -4.45 -1.94 -2.52
CA HIS A 31 -5.87 -2.24 -2.32
C HIS A 31 -6.37 -1.93 -0.90
N PRO A 32 -5.74 -2.44 0.19
CA PRO A 32 -6.17 -2.08 1.54
C PRO A 32 -5.96 -0.59 1.83
N LEU A 33 -4.95 0.05 1.25
CA LEU A 33 -4.76 1.50 1.37
C LEU A 33 -5.86 2.30 0.67
N HIS A 34 -6.29 1.85 -0.52
CA HIS A 34 -7.40 2.46 -1.25
C HIS A 34 -8.73 2.29 -0.49
N ALA A 35 -8.99 1.11 0.08
CA ALA A 35 -10.15 0.87 0.95
C ALA A 35 -10.16 1.80 2.18
N LEU A 36 -9.01 1.99 2.83
CA LEU A 36 -8.88 2.90 3.96
C LEU A 36 -9.17 4.36 3.55
N LYS A 37 -8.65 4.79 2.40
CA LYS A 37 -8.90 6.13 1.84
C LYS A 37 -10.38 6.35 1.52
N HIS A 38 -11.05 5.32 0.99
CA HIS A 38 -12.48 5.35 0.71
C HIS A 38 -13.31 5.49 2.00
N GLU A 39 -12.97 4.72 3.03
CA GLU A 39 -13.64 4.79 4.34
C GLU A 39 -13.42 6.15 5.02
N ILE A 40 -12.19 6.71 4.96
CA ILE A 40 -11.89 8.05 5.49
C ILE A 40 -12.73 9.11 4.78
N HIS A 41 -12.91 9.01 3.47
CA HIS A 41 -13.76 9.93 2.72
C HIS A 41 -15.23 9.82 3.16
N LEU A 42 -15.78 8.60 3.23
CA LEU A 42 -17.14 8.37 3.70
C LEU A 42 -17.36 8.91 5.12
N TRP A 43 -16.38 8.72 6.00
CA TRP A 43 -16.47 9.18 7.38
C TRP A 43 -16.38 10.71 7.49
N ARG A 44 -15.46 11.35 6.77
CA ARG A 44 -15.29 12.83 6.82
C ARG A 44 -16.37 13.59 6.08
N THR A 45 -16.76 13.14 4.90
CA THR A 45 -17.68 13.87 4.02
C THR A 45 -19.14 13.51 4.28
N HIS A 46 -19.42 12.25 4.62
CA HIS A 46 -20.79 11.76 4.76
C HIS A 46 -21.15 11.31 6.19
N ARG A 47 -20.20 11.34 7.15
CA ARG A 47 -20.35 10.75 8.50
C ARG A 47 -20.91 9.32 8.47
N ARG A 48 -20.64 8.57 7.38
CA ARG A 48 -21.05 7.17 7.21
C ARG A 48 -19.83 6.25 7.24
N ARG A 49 -20.08 5.00 7.61
CA ARG A 49 -19.11 3.90 7.49
C ARG A 49 -19.67 2.86 6.54
N MET A 50 -18.81 2.29 5.71
CA MET A 50 -19.18 1.21 4.79
C MET A 50 -18.56 -0.12 5.23
N LEU A 51 -17.34 -0.07 5.79
CA LEU A 51 -16.65 -1.24 6.30
C LEU A 51 -17.06 -1.57 7.75
N LYS A 52 -17.18 -2.87 8.06
CA LYS A 52 -17.26 -3.33 9.45
C LYS A 52 -15.95 -3.02 10.15
N VAL A 53 -16.02 -2.75 11.45
CA VAL A 53 -14.83 -2.41 12.28
C VAL A 53 -13.77 -3.51 12.22
N SER A 54 -14.19 -4.78 12.14
CA SER A 54 -13.30 -5.94 11.96
C SER A 54 -12.49 -5.87 10.66
N ASP A 55 -13.11 -5.48 9.56
CA ASP A 55 -12.46 -5.43 8.24
C ASP A 55 -11.60 -4.18 8.09
N LEU A 56 -11.98 -3.08 8.76
CA LEU A 56 -11.13 -1.90 8.92
C LEU A 56 -9.82 -2.27 9.65
N LEU A 57 -9.91 -3.02 10.75
CA LEU A 57 -8.75 -3.44 11.52
C LEU A 57 -7.84 -4.36 10.70
N LYS A 58 -8.41 -5.30 9.93
CA LYS A 58 -7.65 -6.14 8.98
C LYS A 58 -6.91 -5.31 7.94
N CYS A 59 -7.55 -4.28 7.37
CA CYS A 59 -6.89 -3.39 6.40
C CYS A 59 -5.70 -2.65 7.03
N LEU A 60 -5.86 -2.15 8.26
CA LEU A 60 -4.76 -1.49 8.98
C LEU A 60 -3.59 -2.45 9.24
N ILE A 61 -3.89 -3.67 9.67
CA ILE A 61 -2.88 -4.71 9.91
C ILE A 61 -2.17 -5.07 8.59
N GLN A 62 -2.90 -5.25 7.49
CA GLN A 62 -2.30 -5.55 6.19
C GLN A 62 -1.37 -4.44 5.68
N VAL A 63 -1.75 -3.16 5.89
CA VAL A 63 -0.88 -2.02 5.55
C VAL A 63 0.38 -2.03 6.43
N ALA A 64 0.25 -2.29 7.73
CA ALA A 64 1.40 -2.36 8.64
C ALA A 64 2.35 -3.51 8.29
N ILE A 65 1.82 -4.71 8.02
CA ILE A 65 2.62 -5.88 7.59
C ILE A 65 3.31 -5.59 6.26
N GLY A 66 2.60 -5.00 5.29
CA GLY A 66 3.18 -4.61 4.00
C GLY A 66 4.37 -3.65 4.14
N PHE A 67 4.28 -2.71 5.08
CA PHE A 67 5.38 -1.79 5.39
C PHE A 67 6.56 -2.52 6.05
N LEU A 68 6.29 -3.40 7.01
CA LEU A 68 7.31 -4.22 7.68
C LEU A 68 8.08 -5.09 6.67
N LEU A 69 7.38 -5.78 5.77
CA LEU A 69 7.99 -6.62 4.73
C LEU A 69 8.89 -5.80 3.80
N ARG A 70 8.50 -4.56 3.47
CA ARG A 70 9.35 -3.66 2.68
C ARG A 70 10.62 -3.26 3.41
N ILE A 71 10.55 -2.95 4.70
CA ILE A 71 11.74 -2.66 5.51
C ILE A 71 12.68 -3.86 5.53
N VAL A 72 12.15 -5.06 5.77
CA VAL A 72 12.94 -6.30 5.76
C VAL A 72 13.60 -6.52 4.40
N MET A 73 12.88 -6.34 3.30
CA MET A 73 13.46 -6.40 1.95
C MET A 73 14.62 -5.41 1.78
N ILE A 74 14.45 -4.15 2.18
CA ILE A 74 15.50 -3.13 2.04
C ILE A 74 16.74 -3.52 2.86
N ILE A 75 16.56 -3.99 4.08
CA ILE A 75 17.66 -4.47 4.94
C ILE A 75 18.37 -5.65 4.27
N LEU A 76 17.62 -6.64 3.79
CA LEU A 76 18.20 -7.78 3.09
C LEU A 76 19.03 -7.33 1.88
N TRP A 77 18.50 -6.42 1.07
CA TRP A 77 19.23 -5.85 -0.06
C TRP A 77 20.52 -5.14 0.39
N ILE A 78 20.48 -4.33 1.44
CA ILE A 78 21.68 -3.65 1.98
C ILE A 78 22.73 -4.65 2.45
N VAL A 79 22.31 -5.76 3.06
CA VAL A 79 23.23 -6.80 3.56
C VAL A 79 23.77 -7.64 2.41
N THR A 80 22.95 -8.08 1.45
CA THR A 80 23.37 -8.98 0.38
C THR A 80 24.11 -8.27 -0.75
N PHE A 81 23.80 -7.00 -1.02
CA PHE A 81 24.42 -6.22 -2.08
C PHE A 81 25.95 -6.13 -1.98
N PRO A 82 26.59 -5.85 -0.82
CA PRO A 82 28.04 -5.82 -0.72
C PRO A 82 28.68 -7.20 -0.95
N PHE A 83 28.06 -8.30 -0.50
CA PHE A 83 28.57 -9.64 -0.80
C PHE A 83 28.51 -9.95 -2.29
N TRP A 84 27.41 -9.59 -2.96
CA TRP A 84 27.28 -9.72 -4.41
C TRP A 84 28.33 -8.87 -5.15
N ALA A 85 28.48 -7.60 -4.74
CA ALA A 85 29.46 -6.71 -5.35
C ALA A 85 30.90 -7.21 -5.17
N ILE A 86 31.28 -7.70 -3.99
CA ILE A 86 32.61 -8.28 -3.77
C ILE A 86 32.80 -9.50 -4.68
N HIS A 87 31.81 -10.39 -4.78
CA HIS A 87 31.92 -11.56 -5.67
C HIS A 87 32.05 -11.18 -7.15
N GLU A 88 31.34 -10.14 -7.60
CA GLU A 88 31.36 -9.73 -9.02
C GLU A 88 32.61 -8.93 -9.41
N PHE A 89 33.20 -8.17 -8.47
CA PHE A 89 34.39 -7.35 -8.74
C PHE A 89 35.72 -8.00 -8.31
N CYS A 90 35.71 -9.04 -7.47
CA CYS A 90 36.90 -9.83 -7.09
C CYS A 90 36.98 -11.22 -7.76
N ALA A 91 36.04 -11.58 -8.63
CA ALA A 91 36.13 -12.74 -9.53
C ALA A 91 36.52 -12.29 -10.95
#